data_AF-A0A6A3HKU8-F1
#
_entry.id   AF-A0A6A3HKU8-F1
#
_cell.length_a   1.000
_cell.length_b   1.000
_cell.length_c   1.000
_cell.angle_alpha   90.00
_cell.angle_beta   90.00
_cell.angle_gamma   90.00
#
_symmetry.space_group_name_H-M   'P 1'
#
loop_
_entity.id
_entity.type
_entity.pdbx_description
1 polymer ?
#
loop_
_entity_poly.entity_id
_entity_poly.type
_entity_poly.pdbx_seq_one_letter_code
_entity_poly.pdbx_strand_id
1 'polypeptide(L)'
;MSDGEGRWFKDGTDDDDFIEDGDHEYDMMMAEYNMLKLIPYFDAENACSESAKDFWWCFETATEWFDDETRLKMFVARMSGMVGEQWCLSSQLTDFETLKRRFYNRFIRLTKEQLLQRLLDAAQEHDELVDDWGRRISRYCDEAMLFKETLRYRAFVNGLRRDRVRRFLDWLPGHSIEVACEWVVAKGFHRPERDDCGVER
;
A
#
# COMPACT_ATOMS: atom_id res chain seq x y z
N MET A 1 -68.56 63.24 11.40
CA MET A 1 -67.17 63.36 10.91
C MET A 1 -66.43 62.22 11.63
N SER A 2 -66.42 60.97 11.14
CA SER A 2 -65.71 60.46 9.94
C SER A 2 -64.38 61.20 9.78
N ASP A 3 -63.22 60.57 9.97
CA ASP A 3 -62.63 59.49 9.14
C ASP A 3 -61.84 58.45 10.01
N GLY A 4 -61.78 57.13 9.80
CA GLY A 4 -61.32 56.35 8.61
C GLY A 4 -59.83 56.58 8.39
N GLU A 5 -58.83 55.69 8.46
CA GLU A 5 -58.59 54.25 8.22
C GLU A 5 -57.34 53.88 9.08
N GLY A 6 -57.11 52.71 9.68
CA GLY A 6 -57.10 51.35 9.14
C GLY A 6 -55.66 50.78 9.25
N ARG A 7 -55.54 49.50 9.68
CA ARG A 7 -54.49 48.50 9.34
C ARG A 7 -53.13 48.56 10.10
N TRP A 8 -52.48 47.49 10.60
CA TRP A 8 -52.64 46.02 10.64
C TRP A 8 -51.91 45.48 11.90
N PHE A 9 -52.32 44.32 12.40
CA PHE A 9 -51.50 43.45 13.25
C PHE A 9 -50.21 43.04 12.53
N LYS A 10 -49.08 43.01 13.24
CA LYS A 10 -48.02 42.03 13.00
C LYS A 10 -47.32 41.69 14.32
N ASP A 11 -47.70 40.52 14.80
CA ASP A 11 -46.84 39.61 15.55
C ASP A 11 -45.57 39.35 14.73
N GLY A 12 -44.43 39.34 15.41
CA GLY A 12 -43.11 39.32 14.81
C GLY A 12 -42.08 39.05 15.90
N THR A 13 -41.87 37.77 16.14
CA THR A 13 -40.71 37.17 16.78
C THR A 13 -39.43 37.78 16.23
N ASP A 14 -38.74 38.58 17.06
CA ASP A 14 -37.31 38.81 16.90
C ASP A 14 -36.60 37.60 17.51
N ASP A 15 -36.66 36.48 16.78
CA ASP A 15 -35.69 35.40 16.89
C ASP A 15 -34.39 35.98 16.32
N ASP A 16 -33.54 36.48 17.22
CA ASP A 16 -32.14 36.76 16.93
C ASP A 16 -31.46 35.40 16.63
N ASP A 17 -31.52 34.99 15.36
CA ASP A 17 -30.67 33.96 14.76
C ASP A 17 -29.21 34.44 14.86
N PHE A 18 -28.61 34.22 16.03
CA PHE A 18 -27.17 34.29 16.20
C PHE A 18 -26.60 33.03 15.57
N ILE A 19 -26.17 33.20 14.32
CA ILE A 19 -25.52 32.17 13.50
C ILE A 19 -24.38 31.50 14.30
N GLU A 20 -24.59 30.22 14.60
CA GLU A 20 -23.69 29.29 15.29
C GLU A 20 -22.57 28.79 14.34
N ASP A 21 -21.99 29.68 13.52
CA ASP A 21 -20.97 29.32 12.52
C ASP A 21 -19.60 28.99 13.16
N GLY A 22 -19.37 29.43 14.40
CA GLY A 22 -18.10 29.25 15.10
C GLY A 22 -17.83 27.82 15.58
N ASP A 23 -18.87 27.06 15.88
CA ASP A 23 -18.73 25.72 16.48
C ASP A 23 -18.41 24.66 15.41
N HIS A 24 -18.97 24.82 14.20
CA HIS A 24 -18.71 23.89 13.08
C HIS A 24 -17.29 24.01 12.52
N GLU A 25 -16.73 25.22 12.41
CA GLU A 25 -15.34 25.42 11.94
C GLU A 25 -14.32 24.87 12.95
N TYR A 26 -14.58 25.06 14.25
CA TYR A 26 -13.73 24.52 15.32
C TYR A 26 -13.79 22.99 15.38
N ASP A 27 -14.98 22.40 15.25
CA ASP A 27 -15.17 20.95 15.22
C ASP A 27 -14.50 20.30 14.00
N MET A 28 -14.57 20.95 12.84
CA MET A 28 -13.87 20.50 11.62
C MET A 28 -12.34 20.55 11.80
N MET A 29 -11.78 21.67 12.30
CA MET A 29 -10.34 21.75 12.63
C MET A 29 -9.90 20.67 13.61
N MET A 30 -10.70 20.39 14.63
CA MET A 30 -10.40 19.37 15.63
C MET A 30 -10.45 17.96 15.03
N ALA A 31 -11.39 17.67 14.14
CA ALA A 31 -11.45 16.42 13.39
C ALA A 31 -10.19 16.25 12.51
N GLU A 32 -9.79 17.29 11.78
CA GLU A 32 -8.59 17.26 10.95
C GLU A 32 -7.33 16.96 11.78
N TYR A 33 -7.16 17.68 12.89
CA TYR A 33 -6.03 17.52 13.79
C TYR A 33 -5.97 16.13 14.43
N ASN A 34 -7.12 15.58 14.82
CA ASN A 34 -7.21 14.24 15.40
C ASN A 34 -6.84 13.16 14.38
N MET A 35 -7.32 13.28 13.14
CA MET A 35 -6.98 12.32 12.09
C MET A 35 -5.51 12.40 11.67
N LEU A 36 -4.94 13.61 11.60
CA LEU A 36 -3.51 13.81 11.33
C LEU A 36 -2.59 13.07 12.33
N LYS A 37 -3.02 12.93 13.59
CA LYS A 37 -2.26 12.16 14.59
C LYS A 37 -2.25 10.66 14.34
N LEU A 38 -3.26 10.14 13.66
CA LEU A 38 -3.36 8.71 13.33
C LEU A 38 -2.54 8.36 12.08
N ILE A 39 -2.25 9.34 11.24
CA ILE A 39 -1.48 9.14 10.01
C ILE A 39 0.02 9.24 10.34
N PRO A 40 0.82 8.19 10.09
CA PRO A 40 2.26 8.23 10.31
C PRO A 40 2.93 9.22 9.35
N TYR A 41 4.11 9.72 9.73
CA TYR A 41 4.96 10.46 8.80
C TYR A 41 5.52 9.52 7.73
N PHE A 42 5.63 10.01 6.50
CA PHE A 42 6.23 9.29 5.39
C PHE A 42 7.64 9.81 5.12
N ASP A 43 8.65 8.97 5.38
CA ASP A 43 10.04 9.24 5.02
C ASP A 43 10.27 8.85 3.56
N ALA A 44 10.18 9.83 2.66
CA ALA A 44 10.34 9.62 1.23
C ALA A 44 11.79 9.28 0.81
N GLU A 45 12.78 9.49 1.68
CA GLU A 45 14.19 9.21 1.40
C GLU A 45 14.52 7.74 1.60
N ASN A 46 13.94 7.12 2.64
CA ASN A 46 14.23 5.74 3.03
C ASN A 46 13.06 4.76 2.79
N ALA A 47 11.92 5.21 2.23
CA ALA A 47 10.76 4.37 1.98
C ALA A 47 11.05 3.24 0.96
N CYS A 48 10.58 2.03 1.29
CA CYS A 48 10.45 0.93 0.34
C CYS A 48 9.02 0.86 -0.21
N SER A 49 8.78 0.01 -1.21
CA SER A 49 7.44 -0.14 -1.79
C SER A 49 6.39 -0.66 -0.80
N GLU A 50 6.80 -1.43 0.21
CA GLU A 50 5.91 -1.96 1.24
C GLU A 50 5.53 -0.86 2.23
N SER A 51 6.50 -0.13 2.78
CA SER A 51 6.24 1.00 3.67
C SER A 51 5.43 2.12 2.99
N ALA A 52 5.62 2.33 1.68
CA ALA A 52 4.81 3.25 0.89
C ALA A 52 3.35 2.79 0.74
N LYS A 53 3.11 1.47 0.58
CA LYS A 53 1.75 0.92 0.55
C LYS A 53 1.07 1.05 1.92
N ASP A 54 1.78 0.75 2.99
CA ASP A 54 1.26 0.82 4.36
C ASP A 54 0.89 2.26 4.72
N PHE A 55 1.76 3.21 4.41
CA PHE A 55 1.46 4.64 4.57
C PHE A 55 0.24 5.05 3.74
N TRP A 56 0.19 4.69 2.46
CA TRP A 56 -0.93 5.06 1.59
C TRP A 56 -2.26 4.51 2.12
N TRP A 57 -2.29 3.26 2.57
CA TRP A 57 -3.47 2.63 3.17
C TRP A 57 -3.95 3.39 4.41
N CYS A 58 -3.03 3.72 5.33
CA CYS A 58 -3.37 4.48 6.54
C CYS A 58 -3.90 5.88 6.20
N PHE A 59 -3.25 6.56 5.26
CA PHE A 59 -3.62 7.90 4.81
C PHE A 59 -5.00 7.91 4.14
N GLU A 60 -5.25 7.01 3.18
CA GLU A 60 -6.52 6.94 2.45
C GLU A 60 -7.69 6.59 3.40
N THR A 61 -7.47 5.67 4.33
CA THR A 61 -8.50 5.29 5.33
C THR A 61 -8.80 6.43 6.30
N ALA A 62 -7.78 7.07 6.85
CA ALA A 62 -7.95 8.15 7.83
C ALA A 62 -8.58 9.40 7.21
N THR A 63 -8.45 9.58 5.89
CA THR A 63 -8.91 10.77 5.19
C THR A 63 -10.18 10.54 4.37
N GLU A 64 -10.83 9.38 4.47
CA GLU A 64 -11.97 8.97 3.64
C GLU A 64 -13.10 10.01 3.58
N TRP A 65 -13.37 10.69 4.70
CA TRP A 65 -14.51 11.60 4.85
C TRP A 65 -14.19 13.07 4.55
N PHE A 66 -12.95 13.40 4.21
CA PHE A 66 -12.55 14.77 3.89
C PHE A 66 -12.57 15.03 2.38
N ASP A 67 -12.74 16.29 2.01
CA ASP A 67 -12.61 16.75 0.63
C ASP A 67 -11.15 16.68 0.13
N ASP A 68 -11.01 16.85 -1.18
CA ASP A 68 -9.71 16.79 -1.85
C ASP A 68 -8.72 17.85 -1.33
N GLU A 69 -9.19 19.07 -1.06
CA GLU A 69 -8.32 20.15 -0.60
C GLU A 69 -7.70 19.82 0.77
N THR A 70 -8.53 19.34 1.68
CA THR A 70 -8.16 18.95 3.04
C THR A 70 -7.23 17.73 3.01
N ARG A 71 -7.55 16.72 2.18
CA ARG A 71 -6.69 15.57 1.94
C ARG A 71 -5.29 15.98 1.46
N LEU A 72 -5.21 16.90 0.49
CA LEU A 72 -3.93 17.38 -0.03
C LEU A 72 -3.11 18.11 1.04
N LYS A 73 -3.74 18.98 1.84
CA LYS A 73 -3.08 19.66 2.98
C LYS A 73 -2.55 18.66 4.00
N MET A 74 -3.37 17.68 4.37
CA MET A 74 -2.97 16.62 5.30
C MET A 74 -1.81 15.77 4.75
N PHE A 75 -1.85 15.43 3.47
CA PHE A 75 -0.78 14.68 2.81
C PHE A 75 0.55 15.41 2.94
N VAL A 76 0.60 16.68 2.54
CA VAL A 76 1.81 17.51 2.63
C VAL A 76 2.32 17.59 4.07
N ALA A 77 1.42 17.72 5.05
CA ALA A 77 1.77 17.76 6.48
C ALA A 77 2.31 16.44 7.05
N ARG A 78 2.18 15.32 6.33
CA ARG A 78 2.71 14.00 6.70
C ARG A 78 3.93 13.60 5.89
N MET A 79 4.25 14.33 4.82
CA MET A 79 5.50 14.12 4.09
C MET A 79 6.67 14.65 4.92
N SER A 80 7.72 13.83 5.03
CA SER A 80 8.94 14.19 5.75
C SER A 80 10.17 14.02 4.85
N GLY A 81 11.21 14.78 5.16
CA GLY A 81 12.47 14.77 4.42
C GLY A 81 12.45 15.66 3.18
N MET A 82 13.65 16.00 2.71
CA MET A 82 13.85 16.93 1.60
C MET A 82 13.26 16.39 0.30
N VAL A 83 13.38 15.07 0.08
CA VAL A 83 12.83 14.42 -1.12
C VAL A 83 11.30 14.48 -1.14
N GLY A 84 10.66 14.32 0.01
CA GLY A 84 9.20 14.34 0.14
C GLY A 84 8.63 15.74 -0.09
N GLU A 85 9.22 16.74 0.57
CA GLU A 85 8.83 18.15 0.44
C GLU A 85 9.03 18.65 -1.00
N GLN A 86 10.21 18.41 -1.58
CA GLN A 86 10.53 18.82 -2.96
C GLN A 86 9.60 18.13 -3.99
N TRP A 87 9.24 16.87 -3.75
CA TRP A 87 8.31 16.16 -4.61
C TRP A 87 6.91 16.76 -4.54
N CYS A 88 6.42 17.13 -3.35
CA CYS A 88 5.12 17.78 -3.19
C CYS A 88 5.06 19.11 -3.97
N LEU A 89 6.11 19.94 -3.83
CA LEU A 89 6.20 21.23 -4.52
C LEU A 89 6.24 21.09 -6.05
N SER A 90 6.94 20.08 -6.56
CA SER A 90 7.11 19.88 -8.01
C SER A 90 5.98 19.08 -8.69
N SER A 91 5.14 18.38 -7.92
CA SER A 91 4.19 17.41 -8.47
C SER A 91 2.87 17.99 -8.97
N GLN A 92 2.58 19.27 -8.70
CA GLN A 92 1.30 19.92 -9.06
C GLN A 92 0.09 19.06 -8.67
N LEU A 93 -0.05 18.80 -7.38
CA LEU A 93 -1.14 17.98 -6.83
C LEU A 93 -2.44 18.80 -6.85
N THR A 94 -3.34 18.48 -7.76
CA THR A 94 -4.60 19.24 -7.99
C THR A 94 -5.81 18.63 -7.31
N ASP A 95 -5.81 17.32 -7.12
CA ASP A 95 -6.93 16.51 -6.65
C ASP A 95 -6.40 15.20 -6.06
N PHE A 96 -7.23 14.51 -5.31
CA PHE A 96 -6.83 13.29 -4.60
C PHE A 96 -6.43 12.16 -5.55
N GLU A 97 -7.12 12.02 -6.69
CA GLU A 97 -6.84 10.98 -7.68
C GLU A 97 -5.47 11.19 -8.35
N THR A 98 -5.14 12.44 -8.68
CA THR A 98 -3.84 12.82 -9.21
C THR A 98 -2.73 12.57 -8.20
N LEU A 99 -2.98 12.87 -6.91
CA LEU A 99 -2.06 12.52 -5.82
C LEU A 99 -1.84 11.01 -5.76
N LYS A 100 -2.92 10.22 -5.68
CA LYS A 100 -2.86 8.75 -5.65
C LYS A 100 -2.03 8.21 -6.78
N ARG A 101 -2.37 8.56 -8.02
CA ARG A 101 -1.63 8.10 -9.21
C ARG A 101 -0.15 8.46 -9.15
N ARG A 102 0.21 9.69 -8.75
CA ARG A 102 1.61 10.12 -8.69
C ARG A 102 2.38 9.44 -7.56
N PHE A 103 1.77 9.30 -6.38
CA PHE A 103 2.34 8.60 -5.25
C PHE A 103 2.63 7.15 -5.60
N TYR A 104 1.65 6.46 -6.19
CA TYR A 104 1.83 5.08 -6.65
C TYR A 104 2.96 4.97 -7.66
N ASN A 105 3.00 5.84 -8.66
CA ASN A 105 4.04 5.79 -9.69
C ASN A 105 5.46 6.07 -9.17
N ARG A 106 5.58 6.85 -8.09
CA ARG A 106 6.86 7.29 -7.55
C ARG A 106 7.40 6.37 -6.46
N PHE A 107 6.56 5.97 -5.51
CA PHE A 107 6.98 5.32 -4.28
C PHE A 107 6.53 3.85 -4.18
N ILE A 108 5.46 3.47 -4.88
CA ILE A 108 4.94 2.10 -4.83
C ILE A 108 5.40 1.29 -6.05
N ARG A 109 5.38 1.91 -7.24
CA ARG A 109 5.75 1.26 -8.48
C ARG A 109 7.27 1.14 -8.55
N LEU A 110 7.74 -0.08 -8.35
CA LEU A 110 9.15 -0.42 -8.52
C LEU A 110 9.58 -0.12 -9.97
N THR A 111 10.79 0.43 -10.14
CA THR A 111 11.40 0.52 -11.47
C THR A 111 11.69 -0.87 -12.01
N LYS A 112 11.94 -0.99 -13.33
CA LYS A 112 12.31 -2.27 -13.93
C LYS A 112 13.56 -2.86 -13.27
N GLU A 113 14.52 -2.02 -12.94
CA GLU A 113 15.76 -2.39 -12.25
C GLU A 113 15.46 -2.91 -10.85
N GLN A 114 14.61 -2.22 -10.08
CA GLN A 114 14.21 -2.66 -8.74
C GLN A 114 13.42 -3.97 -8.75
N LEU A 115 12.54 -4.16 -9.75
CA LEU A 115 11.80 -5.40 -9.95
C LEU A 115 12.75 -6.58 -10.25
N LEU A 116 13.76 -6.34 -11.09
CA LEU A 116 14.79 -7.34 -11.38
C LEU A 116 15.69 -7.61 -10.18
N GLN A 117 16.09 -6.57 -9.44
CA GLN A 117 16.90 -6.72 -8.24
C GLN A 117 16.17 -7.54 -7.18
N ARG A 118 14.89 -7.26 -6.93
CA ARG A 118 14.04 -8.05 -6.03
C ARG A 118 13.93 -9.52 -6.47
N LEU A 119 13.92 -9.80 -7.77
CA LEU A 119 13.96 -11.16 -8.31
C LEU A 119 15.29 -11.87 -8.07
N LEU A 120 16.40 -11.13 -8.17
CA LEU A 120 17.75 -11.67 -7.97
C LEU A 120 18.07 -11.93 -6.50
N ASP A 121 17.58 -11.08 -5.61
CA ASP A 121 17.79 -11.17 -4.16
C ASP A 121 16.77 -12.10 -3.47
N ALA A 122 15.71 -12.50 -4.17
CA ALA A 122 14.69 -13.36 -3.60
C ALA A 122 15.28 -14.75 -3.28
N ALA A 123 15.08 -15.18 -2.04
CA ALA A 123 15.38 -16.53 -1.57
C ALA A 123 14.17 -17.10 -0.83
N GLN A 124 14.01 -18.42 -0.91
CA GLN A 124 13.00 -19.18 -0.18
C GLN A 124 13.28 -19.11 1.33
N GLU A 125 12.27 -18.73 2.11
CA GLU A 125 12.39 -18.69 3.57
C GLU A 125 12.49 -20.10 4.19
N HIS A 126 12.90 -20.20 5.46
CA HIS A 126 13.13 -21.50 6.10
C HIS A 126 11.87 -22.38 6.18
N ASP A 127 10.73 -21.78 6.47
CA ASP A 127 9.43 -22.40 6.69
C ASP A 127 8.48 -22.28 5.49
N GLU A 128 8.87 -21.55 4.44
CA GLU A 128 8.07 -21.37 3.23
C GLU A 128 8.01 -22.64 2.39
N LEU A 129 6.80 -23.09 2.05
CA LEU A 129 6.59 -24.23 1.17
C LEU A 129 7.10 -23.91 -0.24
N VAL A 130 7.58 -24.93 -0.96
CA VAL A 130 8.09 -24.75 -2.33
C VAL A 130 7.02 -24.19 -3.28
N ASP A 131 5.75 -24.56 -3.07
CA ASP A 131 4.64 -24.05 -3.88
C ASP A 131 4.36 -22.56 -3.61
N ASP A 132 4.49 -22.12 -2.35
CA ASP A 132 4.30 -20.70 -1.98
C ASP A 132 5.45 -19.86 -2.53
N TRP A 133 6.68 -20.37 -2.42
CA TRP A 133 7.85 -19.80 -3.09
C TRP A 133 7.66 -19.69 -4.61
N GLY A 134 7.15 -20.76 -5.24
CA GLY A 134 6.84 -20.79 -6.67
C GLY A 134 5.82 -19.72 -7.07
N ARG A 135 4.72 -19.59 -6.31
CA ARG A 135 3.72 -18.52 -6.49
C ARG A 135 4.34 -17.12 -6.33
N ARG A 136 5.20 -16.94 -5.33
CA ARG A 136 5.90 -15.66 -5.06
C ARG A 136 6.81 -15.26 -6.24
N ILE A 137 7.61 -16.19 -6.75
CA ILE A 137 8.46 -15.94 -7.92
C ILE A 137 7.65 -15.68 -9.19
N SER A 138 6.58 -16.44 -9.45
CA SER A 138 5.70 -16.20 -10.60
C SER A 138 5.14 -14.78 -10.58
N ARG A 139 4.63 -14.32 -9.42
CA ARG A 139 4.15 -12.95 -9.23
C ARG A 139 5.26 -11.92 -9.49
N TYR A 140 6.47 -12.13 -8.97
CA TYR A 140 7.58 -11.20 -9.24
C TYR A 140 7.97 -11.15 -10.71
N CYS A 141 7.94 -12.29 -11.41
CA CYS A 141 8.19 -12.35 -12.84
C CYS A 141 7.10 -11.64 -13.65
N ASP A 142 5.83 -11.73 -13.23
CA ASP A 142 4.72 -11.01 -13.86
C ASP A 142 4.87 -9.50 -13.67
N GLU A 143 5.16 -9.04 -12.44
CA GLU A 143 5.42 -7.63 -12.14
C GLU A 143 6.62 -7.09 -12.93
N ALA A 144 7.68 -7.89 -13.09
CA ALA A 144 8.88 -7.55 -13.88
C ALA A 144 8.69 -7.70 -15.40
N MET A 145 7.51 -8.13 -15.87
CA MET A 145 7.24 -8.45 -17.29
C MET A 145 8.24 -9.47 -17.87
N LEU A 146 8.76 -10.38 -17.03
CA LEU A 146 9.72 -11.40 -17.40
C LEU A 146 8.98 -12.64 -17.92
N PHE A 147 8.50 -12.64 -19.16
CA PHE A 147 7.63 -13.71 -19.69
C PHE A 147 8.36 -14.98 -20.16
N LYS A 148 9.68 -14.94 -20.27
CA LYS A 148 10.45 -16.10 -20.75
C LYS A 148 10.48 -17.18 -19.67
N GLU A 149 9.77 -18.27 -19.90
CA GLU A 149 9.58 -19.39 -18.97
C GLU A 149 10.89 -19.95 -18.42
N THR A 150 11.91 -20.11 -19.27
CA THR A 150 13.24 -20.58 -18.85
C THR A 150 13.96 -19.62 -17.88
N LEU A 151 13.71 -18.31 -17.97
CA LEU A 151 14.25 -17.34 -17.02
C LEU A 151 13.46 -17.35 -15.71
N ARG A 152 12.13 -17.47 -15.77
CA ARG A 152 11.27 -17.65 -14.58
C ARG A 152 11.70 -18.88 -13.79
N TYR A 153 11.87 -20.00 -14.49
CA TYR A 153 12.32 -21.25 -13.89
C TYR A 153 13.71 -21.13 -13.24
N ARG A 154 14.65 -20.47 -13.91
CA ARG A 154 15.98 -20.22 -13.31
C ARG A 154 15.90 -19.35 -12.06
N ALA A 155 15.09 -18.29 -12.06
CA ALA A 155 14.88 -17.47 -10.87
C ALA A 155 14.32 -18.31 -9.70
N PHE A 156 13.32 -19.15 -9.99
CA PHE A 156 12.74 -20.07 -9.02
C PHE A 156 13.78 -21.03 -8.43
N VAL A 157 14.54 -21.74 -9.29
CA VAL A 157 15.53 -22.74 -8.84
C VAL A 157 16.69 -22.08 -8.09
N ASN A 158 17.13 -20.90 -8.51
CA ASN A 158 18.27 -20.20 -7.89
C ASN A 158 17.96 -19.73 -6.46
N GLY A 159 16.72 -19.33 -6.17
CA GLY A 159 16.32 -18.92 -4.83
C GLY A 159 15.86 -20.06 -3.93
N LEU A 160 15.80 -21.31 -4.41
CA LEU A 160 15.49 -22.46 -3.54
C LEU A 160 16.58 -22.65 -2.48
N ARG A 161 16.17 -22.69 -1.21
CA ARG A 161 17.08 -22.87 -0.07
C ARG A 161 17.66 -24.27 0.01
N ARG A 162 16.93 -25.27 -0.49
CA ARG A 162 17.26 -26.70 -0.34
C ARG A 162 17.98 -27.26 -1.56
N ASP A 163 19.26 -27.55 -1.37
CA ASP A 163 20.09 -28.23 -2.37
C ASP A 163 19.49 -29.53 -2.89
N ARG A 164 18.87 -30.34 -2.01
CA ARG A 164 18.25 -31.60 -2.39
C ARG A 164 17.11 -31.40 -3.39
N VAL A 165 16.30 -30.36 -3.18
CA VAL A 165 15.18 -30.01 -4.07
C VAL A 165 15.73 -29.48 -5.39
N ARG A 166 16.69 -28.55 -5.36
CA ARG A 166 17.35 -28.03 -6.56
C ARG A 166 17.94 -29.16 -7.42
N ARG A 167 18.72 -30.05 -6.83
CA ARG A 167 19.30 -31.20 -7.55
C ARG A 167 18.24 -32.12 -8.13
N PHE A 168 17.14 -32.36 -7.40
CA PHE A 168 16.04 -33.18 -7.93
C PHE A 168 15.40 -32.53 -9.18
N LEU A 169 15.21 -31.21 -9.15
CA LEU A 169 14.64 -30.44 -10.25
C LEU A 169 15.57 -30.37 -11.47
N ASP A 170 16.89 -30.42 -11.29
CA ASP A 170 17.85 -30.45 -12.41
C ASP A 170 17.70 -31.69 -13.31
N TRP A 171 17.14 -32.80 -12.79
CA TRP A 171 16.92 -34.03 -13.53
C TRP A 171 15.55 -34.11 -14.23
N LEU A 172 14.65 -33.17 -13.98
CA LEU A 172 13.29 -33.24 -14.52
C LEU A 172 13.21 -32.75 -15.98
N PRO A 173 12.42 -33.45 -16.84
CA PRO A 173 12.12 -32.97 -18.17
C PRO A 173 11.07 -31.85 -18.08
N GLY A 174 11.52 -30.60 -18.14
CA GLY A 174 10.64 -29.43 -18.12
C GLY A 174 11.24 -28.30 -17.28
N HIS A 175 11.05 -27.07 -17.74
CA HIS A 175 11.55 -25.86 -17.09
C HIS A 175 10.39 -24.90 -16.83
N SER A 176 9.35 -25.39 -16.17
CA SER A 176 8.23 -24.57 -15.68
C SER A 176 8.14 -24.67 -14.16
N ILE A 177 7.76 -23.56 -13.52
CA ILE A 177 7.61 -23.50 -12.06
C ILE A 177 6.47 -24.42 -11.61
N GLU A 178 5.36 -24.43 -12.34
CA GLU A 178 4.17 -25.24 -12.04
C GLU A 178 4.49 -26.73 -12.02
N VAL A 179 5.11 -27.25 -13.08
CA VAL A 179 5.49 -28.66 -13.17
C VAL A 179 6.48 -29.02 -12.06
N ALA A 180 7.47 -28.15 -11.78
CA ALA A 180 8.41 -28.40 -10.70
C ALA A 180 7.74 -28.48 -9.32
N CYS A 181 6.78 -27.60 -9.04
CA CYS A 181 6.00 -27.64 -7.80
C CYS A 181 5.24 -28.97 -7.66
N GLU A 182 4.56 -29.41 -8.72
CA GLU A 182 3.85 -30.71 -8.74
C GLU A 182 4.77 -31.89 -8.42
N TRP A 183 5.95 -31.95 -9.03
CA TRP A 183 6.93 -33.01 -8.78
C TRP A 183 7.50 -32.98 -7.37
N VAL A 184 7.75 -31.79 -6.82
CA VAL A 184 8.20 -31.60 -5.44
C VAL A 184 7.16 -32.08 -4.45
N VAL A 185 5.88 -31.79 -4.70
CA VAL A 185 4.77 -32.30 -3.91
C VAL A 185 4.69 -33.82 -4.01
N ALA A 186 4.71 -34.38 -5.22
CA ALA A 186 4.64 -35.82 -5.46
C ALA A 186 5.78 -36.63 -4.82
N LYS A 187 6.97 -36.03 -4.67
CA LYS A 187 8.12 -36.63 -3.97
C LYS A 187 8.16 -36.37 -2.48
N GLY A 188 7.21 -35.60 -1.94
CA GLY A 188 7.16 -35.28 -0.51
C GLY A 188 8.20 -34.24 -0.07
N PHE A 189 8.80 -33.49 -1.00
CA PHE A 189 9.81 -32.47 -0.70
C PHE A 189 9.22 -31.11 -0.32
N HIS A 190 7.90 -30.96 -0.41
CA HIS A 190 7.17 -29.71 -0.16
C HIS A 190 7.23 -29.23 1.30
N ARG A 191 7.48 -30.12 2.28
CA ARG A 191 7.46 -29.77 3.71
C ARG A 191 8.84 -29.37 4.25
N PRO A 192 8.93 -28.38 5.14
CA PRO A 192 10.10 -28.15 5.98
C PRO A 192 10.45 -29.44 6.73
N GLU A 193 11.75 -29.72 6.93
CA GLU A 193 12.19 -30.83 7.77
C GLU A 193 11.83 -30.36 9.17
N ARG A 194 11.11 -31.20 9.92
CA ARG A 194 10.92 -30.91 11.34
C ARG A 194 12.31 -30.96 11.95
N ASP A 195 12.71 -29.89 12.63
CA ASP A 195 13.75 -30.04 13.63
C ASP A 195 13.23 -31.12 14.59
N ASP A 196 13.92 -32.26 14.63
CA ASP A 196 13.74 -33.25 15.69
C ASP A 196 14.24 -32.58 16.98
N CYS A 197 13.40 -31.73 17.57
CA CYS A 197 13.57 -31.28 18.95
C CYS A 197 13.49 -32.54 19.80
N GLY A 198 14.66 -33.02 20.23
CA GLY A 198 14.81 -34.26 20.98
C GLY A 198 13.78 -34.37 22.10
N VAL A 199 13.01 -35.46 22.06
CA VAL A 199 12.27 -35.92 23.22
C VAL A 199 13.31 -36.42 24.22
N GLU A 200 13.74 -35.55 25.14
CA GLU A 200 14.39 -36.01 26.36
C GLU A 200 13.37 -36.79 27.19
N ARG A 201 13.76 -38.02 27.53
CA ARG A 201 13.01 -38.98 28.34
C ARG A 201 13.04 -38.61 29.82
#